data_AF-A0A926ASA7-F1
#
_entry.id   AF-A0A926ASA7-F1
#
_cell.length_a   1.000
_cell.length_b   1.000
_cell.length_c   1.000
_cell.angle_alpha   90.00
_cell.angle_beta   90.00
_cell.angle_gamma   90.00
#
_symmetry.space_group_name_H-M   'P 1'
#
loop_
_entity.id
_entity.type
_entity.pdbx_description
1 polymer ?
#
loop_
_entity_poly.entity_id
_entity_poly.type
_entity_poly.pdbx_seq_one_letter_code
_entity_poly.pdbx_strand_id
1 'polypeptide(L)'
;FAEAANEVATYRRFVDAVKVPVLANITEFGATPLLTIEELRQAGVAMALYPLSAFRAMNKAALNVYTALRRDGTQKAVVDTMQTRMELYDVIGYHAYEQQLDQLFAHRKDPQ
;
A
#
# COMPACT_ATOMS: atom_id res chain seq x y z
N PHE A 1 11.06 -3.60 -18.04
CA PHE A 1 10.77 -4.39 -16.84
C PHE A 1 11.74 -5.57 -16.83
N ALA A 2 12.59 -5.70 -15.82
CA ALA A 2 13.51 -6.84 -15.70
C ALA A 2 12.90 -7.83 -14.71
N GLU A 3 12.37 -8.94 -15.22
CA GLU A 3 11.71 -9.98 -14.42
C GLU A 3 12.71 -11.01 -13.91
N ALA A 4 12.47 -11.57 -12.72
CA ALA A 4 13.19 -12.71 -12.15
C ALA A 4 14.73 -12.55 -12.08
N ALA A 5 15.21 -11.33 -11.84
CA ALA A 5 16.61 -11.11 -11.50
C ALA A 5 16.83 -11.49 -10.03
N ASN A 6 17.78 -12.40 -9.78
CA ASN A 6 17.96 -13.01 -8.46
C ASN A 6 19.07 -12.35 -7.62
N GLU A 7 19.82 -11.42 -8.22
CA GLU A 7 20.97 -10.77 -7.59
C GLU A 7 21.10 -9.32 -8.07
N VAL A 8 21.64 -8.45 -7.20
CA VAL A 8 21.96 -7.04 -7.50
C VAL A 8 22.83 -6.91 -8.75
N ALA A 9 23.81 -7.80 -8.93
CA ALA A 9 24.69 -7.82 -10.10
C ALA A 9 23.94 -8.07 -11.41
N THR A 10 22.84 -8.83 -11.38
CA THR A 10 21.99 -9.05 -12.56
C THR A 10 21.27 -7.77 -12.94
N TYR A 11 20.70 -7.04 -11.98
CA TYR A 11 20.10 -5.73 -12.26
C TYR A 11 21.12 -4.75 -12.83
N ARG A 12 22.34 -4.72 -12.29
CA ARG A 12 23.39 -3.84 -12.79
C ARG A 12 23.71 -4.12 -14.26
N ARG A 13 23.87 -5.39 -14.63
CA ARG A 13 24.09 -5.81 -16.02
C ARG A 13 22.94 -5.37 -16.94
N PHE A 14 21.69 -5.51 -16.51
CA PHE A 14 20.54 -5.05 -17.27
C PHE A 14 20.58 -3.53 -17.48
N VAL A 15 20.75 -2.76 -16.41
CA VAL A 15 20.84 -1.28 -16.46
C VAL A 15 21.95 -0.83 -17.42
N ASP A 16 23.13 -1.43 -17.29
CA ASP A 16 24.28 -1.10 -18.13
C ASP A 16 24.07 -1.49 -19.60
N ALA A 17 23.27 -2.52 -19.91
CA ALA A 17 23.01 -2.95 -21.28
C ALA A 17 21.90 -2.14 -21.98
N VAL A 18 20.79 -1.86 -21.30
CA VAL A 18 19.57 -1.32 -21.95
C VAL A 18 19.54 0.20 -22.03
N LYS A 19 20.33 0.90 -21.20
CA LYS A 19 20.46 2.38 -21.18
C LYS A 19 19.13 3.15 -21.08
N VAL A 20 18.10 2.53 -20.50
CA VAL A 20 16.80 3.13 -20.19
C VAL A 20 16.43 2.84 -18.72
N PRO A 21 15.52 3.60 -18.09
CA PRO A 21 15.11 3.35 -16.71
C PRO A 21 14.60 1.92 -16.51
N VAL A 22 15.24 1.18 -15.61
CA VAL A 22 14.83 -0.19 -15.24
C VAL A 22 13.90 -0.15 -14.04
N LEU A 23 12.80 -0.89 -14.15
CA LEU A 23 11.88 -1.17 -13.06
C LEU A 23 12.11 -2.60 -12.55
N ALA A 24 12.30 -2.74 -11.24
CA ALA A 24 12.37 -4.01 -10.53
C ALA A 24 11.02 -4.34 -9.88
N ASN A 25 10.55 -5.58 -10.06
CA ASN A 25 9.35 -6.07 -9.38
C ASN A 25 9.76 -6.86 -8.14
N ILE A 26 9.49 -6.30 -6.96
CA ILE A 26 9.82 -6.87 -5.66
C ILE A 26 8.54 -7.48 -5.07
N THR A 27 8.07 -8.56 -5.70
CA THR A 27 6.92 -9.32 -5.22
C THR A 27 7.34 -10.36 -4.19
N GLU A 28 6.51 -10.58 -3.17
CA GLU A 28 6.73 -11.64 -2.19
C GLU A 28 6.51 -13.02 -2.82
N PHE A 29 7.16 -14.02 -2.22
CA PHE A 29 6.99 -15.45 -2.57
C PHE A 29 7.35 -15.80 -4.02
N GLY A 30 8.15 -14.95 -4.69
CA GLY A 30 8.73 -15.20 -6.00
C GLY A 30 10.18 -15.70 -5.94
N ALA A 31 10.84 -15.73 -7.10
CA ALA A 31 12.25 -16.14 -7.21
C ALA A 31 13.25 -15.01 -6.88
N THR A 32 12.83 -13.76 -7.07
CA THR A 32 13.66 -12.58 -6.76
C THR A 32 13.71 -12.35 -5.24
N PRO A 33 14.90 -12.20 -4.63
CA PRO A 33 15.02 -11.81 -3.23
C PRO A 33 14.35 -10.46 -2.95
N LEU A 34 13.96 -10.24 -1.69
CA LEU A 34 13.35 -8.97 -1.23
C LEU A 34 14.41 -7.88 -1.05
N LEU A 35 14.99 -7.44 -2.17
CA LEU A 35 15.99 -6.38 -2.19
C LEU A 35 15.41 -5.05 -1.70
N THR A 36 16.23 -4.34 -0.93
CA THR A 36 15.94 -2.99 -0.45
C THR A 36 16.05 -1.96 -1.58
N ILE A 37 15.41 -0.80 -1.37
CA ILE A 37 15.55 0.34 -2.28
C ILE A 37 17.03 0.75 -2.44
N GLU A 38 17.83 0.64 -1.39
CA GLU A 38 19.25 1.00 -1.42
C GLU A 38 20.07 0.03 -2.29
N GLU A 39 19.85 -1.28 -2.17
CA GLU A 39 20.49 -2.28 -3.04
C GLU A 39 20.10 -2.09 -4.51
N LEU A 40 18.83 -1.82 -4.78
CA LEU A 40 18.33 -1.54 -6.12
C LEU A 40 18.95 -0.25 -6.69
N ARG A 41 19.05 0.80 -5.88
CA ARG A 41 19.68 2.07 -6.24
C ARG A 41 21.16 1.88 -6.58
N GLN A 42 21.90 1.09 -5.80
CA GLN A 42 23.29 0.76 -6.08
C GLN A 42 23.47 0.02 -7.42
N ALA A 43 22.51 -0.83 -7.80
CA ALA A 43 22.46 -1.46 -9.13
C ALA A 43 22.06 -0.51 -10.26
N GLY A 44 21.65 0.73 -9.98
CA GLY A 44 21.16 1.69 -10.98
C GLY A 44 19.71 1.47 -11.41
N VAL A 45 18.93 0.69 -10.65
CA VAL A 45 17.48 0.53 -10.88
C VAL A 45 16.79 1.85 -10.56
N ALA A 46 15.89 2.28 -11.45
CA ALA A 46 15.23 3.58 -11.35
C ALA A 46 13.94 3.52 -10.52
N MET A 47 13.25 2.38 -10.52
CA MET A 47 11.95 2.21 -9.88
C MET A 47 11.81 0.82 -9.26
N ALA A 48 11.18 0.75 -8.09
CA ALA A 48 10.79 -0.48 -7.42
C ALA A 48 9.26 -0.59 -7.40
N LEU A 49 8.72 -1.74 -7.80
CA LEU A 49 7.30 -2.04 -7.76
C LEU A 49 7.03 -3.09 -6.67
N TYR A 50 6.07 -2.80 -5.80
CA TYR A 50 5.56 -3.68 -4.75
C TYR A 50 4.11 -4.04 -5.09
N PRO A 51 3.87 -4.98 -6.02
CA PRO A 51 2.60 -5.04 -6.74
C PRO A 51 1.43 -5.51 -5.87
N LEU A 52 1.67 -6.36 -4.87
CA LEU A 52 0.62 -7.03 -4.12
C LEU A 52 0.81 -6.98 -2.60
N SER A 53 1.84 -6.31 -2.09
CA SER A 53 2.20 -6.33 -0.67
C SER A 53 1.03 -5.92 0.22
N ALA A 54 0.43 -4.76 -0.05
CA ALA A 54 -0.74 -4.27 0.68
C ALA A 54 -1.95 -5.19 0.51
N PHE A 55 -2.17 -5.72 -0.71
CA PHE A 55 -3.29 -6.62 -1.02
C PHE A 55 -3.18 -7.96 -0.27
N ARG A 56 -1.99 -8.54 -0.19
CA ARG A 56 -1.74 -9.77 0.57
C ARG A 56 -1.93 -9.54 2.07
N ALA A 57 -1.44 -8.41 2.59
CA ALA A 57 -1.61 -8.05 3.99
C ALA A 57 -3.10 -7.86 4.36
N MET A 58 -3.86 -7.10 3.56
CA MET A 58 -5.29 -6.88 3.82
C MET A 58 -6.09 -8.19 3.77
N ASN A 59 -5.77 -9.11 2.84
CA ASN A 59 -6.46 -10.41 2.76
C ASN A 59 -6.20 -11.26 4.01
N LYS A 60 -4.98 -11.23 4.55
CA LYS A 60 -4.64 -11.95 5.78
C LYS A 60 -5.37 -11.35 7.00
N ALA A 61 -5.48 -10.03 7.08
CA ALA A 61 -6.23 -9.35 8.13
C ALA A 61 -7.74 -9.64 8.05
N ALA A 62 -8.33 -9.58 6.84
CA ALA A 62 -9.73 -9.93 6.62
C ALA A 62 -10.03 -11.38 7.02
N LEU A 63 -9.16 -12.32 6.65
CA LEU A 63 -9.29 -13.73 7.04
C LEU A 63 -9.27 -13.90 8.57
N ASN A 64 -8.44 -13.15 9.29
CA ASN A 64 -8.41 -13.17 10.76
C ASN A 64 -9.78 -12.78 11.34
N VAL A 65 -10.39 -11.70 10.83
CA VAL A 65 -11.71 -11.24 11.26
C VAL A 65 -12.80 -12.26 10.96
N TYR A 66 -12.83 -12.81 9.75
CA TYR A 66 -13.81 -13.84 9.39
C TYR A 66 -13.67 -15.12 10.23
N THR A 67 -12.43 -15.50 10.57
CA THR A 67 -12.16 -16.65 11.43
C THR A 67 -12.68 -16.41 12.86
N ALA A 68 -12.40 -15.24 13.44
CA ALA A 68 -12.91 -14.87 14.75
C ALA A 68 -14.44 -14.82 14.79
N LEU A 69 -15.07 -14.20 13.79
CA LEU A 69 -16.53 -14.15 13.66
C LEU A 69 -17.14 -15.56 13.60
N ARG A 70 -16.56 -16.46 12.81
CA ARG A 70 -17.05 -17.84 12.68
C ARG A 70 -16.89 -18.65 13.98
N ARG A 71 -15.79 -18.45 14.70
CA ARG A 71 -15.47 -19.17 15.94
C ARG A 71 -16.28 -18.67 17.13
N ASP A 72 -16.35 -17.36 17.30
CA ASP A 72 -16.81 -16.72 18.54
C ASP A 72 -18.21 -16.09 18.41
N GLY A 73 -18.75 -15.98 17.19
CA GLY A 73 -19.99 -15.24 16.91
C GLY A 73 -19.84 -13.72 17.05
N THR A 74 -18.62 -13.20 17.28
CA THR A 74 -18.34 -11.78 17.43
C THR A 74 -16.86 -11.47 17.15
N GLN A 75 -16.58 -10.23 16.73
CA GLN A 75 -15.24 -9.73 16.41
C GLN A 75 -14.48 -9.16 17.63
N LYS A 76 -15.05 -9.19 18.85
CA LYS A 76 -14.50 -8.51 20.04
C LYS A 76 -13.01 -8.73 20.25
N ALA A 77 -12.53 -9.95 20.04
CA ALA A 77 -11.14 -10.34 20.28
C ALA A 77 -10.13 -9.82 19.22
N VAL A 78 -10.59 -9.15 18.16
CA VAL A 78 -9.73 -8.68 17.06
C VAL A 78 -9.97 -7.21 16.70
N VAL A 79 -10.73 -6.47 17.51
CA VAL A 79 -11.05 -5.05 17.26
C VAL A 79 -9.81 -4.18 17.25
N ASP A 80 -8.82 -4.49 18.09
CA ASP A 80 -7.52 -3.82 18.18
C ASP A 80 -6.66 -3.96 16.91
N THR A 81 -7.00 -4.89 16.01
CA THR A 81 -6.32 -5.08 14.72
C THR A 81 -6.95 -4.27 13.57
N MET A 82 -8.03 -3.54 13.83
CA MET A 82 -8.80 -2.83 12.80
C MET A 82 -8.44 -1.35 12.75
N GLN A 83 -8.59 -0.75 11.57
CA GLN A 83 -8.59 0.70 11.43
C GLN A 83 -9.78 1.28 12.21
N THR A 84 -9.51 2.27 13.05
CA THR A 84 -10.52 3.02 13.79
C THR A 84 -11.29 3.97 12.88
N ARG A 85 -12.44 4.45 13.36
CA ARG A 85 -13.24 5.46 12.64
C ARG A 85 -12.45 6.75 12.38
N MET A 86 -11.66 7.19 13.35
CA MET A 86 -10.88 8.43 13.22
C MET A 86 -9.76 8.27 12.20
N GLU A 87 -9.04 7.15 12.22
CA GLU A 87 -8.04 6.86 11.19
C GLU A 87 -8.66 6.79 9.79
N LEU A 88 -9.85 6.19 9.66
CA LEU A 88 -10.58 6.19 8.39
C LEU A 88 -10.91 7.62 7.92
N TYR A 89 -11.35 8.48 8.82
CA TYR A 89 -11.69 9.88 8.52
C TYR A 89 -10.48 10.68 8.03
N ASP A 90 -9.35 10.50 8.68
CA ASP A 90 -8.09 11.12 8.27
C ASP A 90 -7.68 10.64 6.87
N VAL A 91 -7.79 9.34 6.59
CA VAL A 91 -7.43 8.75 5.29
C VAL A 91 -8.30 9.27 4.15
N ILE A 92 -9.61 9.42 4.35
CA ILE A 92 -10.53 9.89 3.31
C ILE A 92 -10.67 11.42 3.26
N GLY A 93 -9.92 12.15 4.11
CA GLY A 93 -9.98 13.60 4.17
C GLY A 93 -11.34 14.15 4.62
N TYR A 94 -12.06 13.39 5.46
CA TYR A 94 -13.45 13.69 5.84
C TYR A 94 -13.62 15.11 6.40
N HIS A 95 -12.72 15.54 7.28
CA HIS A 95 -12.78 16.88 7.88
C HIS A 95 -12.54 18.02 6.88
N ALA A 96 -11.67 17.81 5.89
CA ALA A 96 -11.47 18.80 4.83
C ALA A 96 -12.73 18.93 3.97
N TYR A 97 -13.41 17.82 3.69
CA TYR A 97 -14.66 17.82 2.96
C TYR A 97 -15.78 18.54 3.72
N GLU A 98 -15.96 18.29 5.02
CA GLU A 98 -16.94 19.02 5.85
C GLU A 98 -16.66 20.53 5.88
N GLN A 99 -15.40 20.93 6.08
CA GLN A 99 -15.03 22.35 6.08
C GLN A 99 -15.35 23.04 4.75
N GLN A 100 -15.12 22.36 3.63
CA GLN A 100 -15.46 22.89 2.30
C GLN A 100 -16.98 23.05 2.13
N LEU A 101 -17.77 22.06 2.59
CA LEU A 101 -19.23 22.15 2.55
C LEU A 101 -19.75 23.31 3.43
N ASP A 102 -19.24 23.44 4.64
CA ASP A 102 -19.62 24.53 5.55
C ASP A 102 -19.32 25.90 4.94
N GLN A 103 -18.15 26.08 4.31
CA GLN A 103 -17.82 27.32 3.60
C GLN A 103 -18.76 27.59 2.41
N LEU A 104 -19.08 26.56 1.62
CA LEU A 104 -19.95 26.67 0.45
C LEU A 104 -21.39 27.03 0.83
N PHE A 105 -21.88 26.54 1.97
CA PHE A 105 -23.27 26.74 2.40
C PHE A 105 -23.45 27.79 3.51
N ALA A 106 -22.37 28.33 4.09
CA ALA A 106 -22.42 29.43 5.05
C ALA A 106 -23.11 30.69 4.49
N HIS A 107 -23.06 30.90 3.17
CA HIS A 107 -23.69 32.04 2.48
C HIS A 107 -25.13 31.78 2.01
N ARG A 108 -25.68 30.57 2.24
CA ARG A 108 -27.03 30.20 1.77
C ARG A 108 -28.07 30.17 2.90
N LYS A 109 -27.74 30.67 4.09
CA LYS A 109 -28.74 30.95 5.13
C LYS A 109 -29.46 32.26 4.81
N ASP A 110 -30.48 32.18 3.94
CA ASP A 110 -31.45 33.26 3.83
C ASP A 110 -32.23 33.40 5.15
N PRO A 111 -32.50 34.63 5.63
CA PRO A 111 -33.36 34.85 6.78
C PRO A 111 -34.80 34.50 6.41
N GLN A 112 -35.43 33.62 7.20
CA GLN A 112 -36.89 33.62 7.36
C GLN A 112 -37.28 34.61 8.44
#